data_AF-A0ABD0C5B8-F1
#
_entry.id   AF-A0ABD0C5B8-F1
#
_cell.length_a   1.000
_cell.length_b   1.000
_cell.length_c   1.000
_cell.angle_alpha   90.00
_cell.angle_beta   90.00
_cell.angle_gamma   90.00
#
_symmetry.space_group_name_H-M   'P 1'
#
loop_
_entity.id
_entity.type
_entity.pdbx_description
1 polymer ?
#
loop_
_entity_poly.entity_id
_entity_poly.type
_entity_poly.pdbx_seq_one_letter_code
_entity_poly.pdbx_strand_id
1 'polypeptide(L)' 'MTSSEEVKYPYYLSFETEETLLDLSELLSTLEIPVREIKHIDEKTIVVTEEISCRQLQDLAIQDKYLRASYKIL' A
#
# COMPACT_ATOMS: atom_id res chain seq x y z
N MET A 1 -16.07 10.61 24.53
CA MET A 1 -15.15 10.76 23.38
C MET A 1 -14.87 9.37 22.89
N THR A 2 -15.71 8.84 21.99
CA THR A 2 -15.51 7.52 21.43
C THR A 2 -14.28 7.61 20.54
N SER A 3 -13.15 7.08 20.99
CA SER A 3 -12.06 6.71 20.10
C SER A 3 -12.69 5.80 19.05
N SER A 4 -12.99 6.36 17.88
CA SER A 4 -13.34 5.56 16.73
C SER A 4 -12.04 4.84 16.41
N GLU A 5 -11.95 3.57 16.81
CA GLU A 5 -10.82 2.74 16.42
C GLU A 5 -10.66 2.91 14.92
N GLU A 6 -9.50 3.42 14.51
CA GLU A 6 -9.22 3.67 13.12
C GLU A 6 -9.24 2.31 12.43
N VAL A 7 -10.32 2.03 11.70
CA VAL A 7 -10.59 0.68 11.21
C VAL A 7 -9.54 0.34 10.16
N LYS A 8 -8.80 -0.73 10.41
CA LYS A 8 -7.74 -1.20 9.53
C LYS A 8 -8.23 -2.37 8.67
N TYR A 9 -7.75 -2.43 7.45
CA TYR A 9 -8.06 -3.50 6.51
C TYR A 9 -6.83 -3.87 5.69
N PRO A 10 -6.74 -5.12 5.21
CA PRO A 10 -5.76 -5.48 4.20
C PRO A 10 -6.16 -4.92 2.83
N TYR A 11 -5.16 -4.57 2.02
CA TYR A 11 -5.36 -4.00 0.69
C TYR A 11 -4.50 -4.71 -0.36
N TYR A 12 -5.04 -4.79 -1.57
CA TYR A 12 -4.27 -4.97 -2.79
C TYR A 12 -3.90 -3.60 -3.35
N LEU A 13 -2.62 -3.36 -3.54
CA LEU A 13 -2.07 -2.14 -4.12
C LEU A 13 -1.39 -2.51 -5.44
N SER A 14 -1.70 -1.78 -6.50
CA SER A 14 -1.10 -1.97 -7.83
C SER A 14 -0.24 -0.78 -8.17
N PHE A 15 1.04 -1.03 -8.45
CA PHE A 15 2.03 -0.05 -8.89
C PHE A 15 2.49 -0.37 -10.30
N GLU A 16 2.92 0.64 -11.05
CA GLU A 16 3.65 0.45 -12.30
C GLU A 16 5.12 0.07 -12.05
N THR A 17 5.69 -0.78 -12.90
CA THR A 17 7.08 -1.26 -12.78
C THR A 17 8.17 -0.23 -13.06
N GLU A 18 7.82 1.04 -13.31
CA GLU A 18 8.83 2.11 -13.40
C GLU A 18 9.46 2.44 -12.04
N GLU A 19 8.84 2.03 -10.94
CA GLU A 19 9.39 2.14 -9.60
C GLU A 19 10.30 0.95 -9.27
N THR A 20 11.50 1.22 -8.73
CA THR A 20 12.36 0.14 -8.28
C THR A 20 11.79 -0.48 -7.00
N LEU A 21 11.93 -1.80 -6.84
CA LEU A 21 11.51 -2.48 -5.60
C LEU A 21 12.11 -1.87 -4.34
N LEU A 22 13.30 -1.28 -4.46
CA LEU A 22 13.99 -0.61 -3.36
C LEU A 22 13.22 0.65 -2.94
N ASP A 23 12.88 1.51 -3.90
CA ASP A 23 12.12 2.75 -3.64
C ASP A 23 10.76 2.43 -3.02
N LEU A 24 10.05 1.44 -3.55
CA LEU A 24 8.76 0.98 -3.03
C LEU A 24 8.90 0.47 -1.59
N SER A 25 9.94 -0.33 -1.30
CA SER A 25 10.15 -0.89 0.04
C SER A 25 10.48 0.19 1.08
N GLU A 26 11.24 1.22 0.69
CA GLU A 26 11.59 2.35 1.55
C GLU A 26 10.36 3.22 1.82
N LEU A 27 9.53 3.46 0.81
CA LEU A 27 8.28 4.20 0.95
C LEU A 27 7.30 3.50 1.89
N LEU A 28 7.05 2.20 1.65
CA LEU A 28 6.15 1.41 2.49
C LEU A 28 6.65 1.33 3.94
N SER A 29 7.96 1.23 4.15
CA SER A 29 8.56 1.27 5.49
C SER A 29 8.39 2.63 6.16
N THR A 30 8.58 3.72 5.42
CA THR A 30 8.42 5.09 5.91
C THR A 30 6.99 5.39 6.34
N LEU A 31 6.01 4.81 5.65
CA LEU A 31 4.58 4.93 5.95
C LEU A 31 4.07 3.90 6.95
N GLU A 32 4.97 3.08 7.50
CA GLU A 32 4.66 2.00 8.43
C GLU A 32 3.59 1.04 7.87
N ILE A 33 3.63 0.78 6.55
CA ILE A 33 2.71 -0.12 5.85
C ILE A 33 3.26 -1.55 5.90
N PRO A 34 2.72 -2.44 6.74
CA PRO A 34 3.12 -3.84 6.76
C PRO A 34 2.74 -4.54 5.45
N VAL A 35 3.72 -5.22 4.86
CA VAL A 35 3.55 -5.97 3.62
C VAL A 35 3.46 -7.46 3.91
N ARG A 36 2.40 -8.08 3.41
CA ARG A 36 2.18 -9.52 3.47
C ARG A 36 2.80 -10.25 2.28
N GLU A 37 2.67 -9.69 1.09
CA GLU A 37 3.12 -10.33 -0.15
C GLU A 37 3.44 -9.28 -1.22
N ILE A 38 4.45 -9.53 -2.05
CA ILE A 38 4.75 -8.75 -3.25
C ILE A 38 4.80 -9.70 -4.44
N LYS A 39 4.10 -9.36 -5.51
CA LYS A 39 4.04 -10.10 -6.77
C LYS A 39 4.37 -9.20 -7.94
N HIS A 40 5.20 -9.69 -8.84
CA HIS A 40 5.44 -9.04 -10.13
C HIS A 40 4.64 -9.77 -11.19
N ILE A 41 3.75 -9.05 -11.85
CA ILE A 41 2.88 -9.59 -12.91
C ILE A 41 2.98 -8.64 -14.09
N ASP A 42 3.62 -9.10 -15.16
CA ASP A 42 3.92 -8.31 -16.36
C ASP A 42 4.62 -6.98 -15.99
N GLU A 43 4.03 -5.84 -16.34
CA GLU A 43 4.53 -4.49 -16.09
C GLU A 43 3.94 -3.86 -14.81
N LYS A 44 3.53 -4.70 -13.85
CA LYS A 44 2.93 -4.25 -12.59
C LYS A 44 3.53 -4.94 -11.38
N THR A 45 3.72 -4.16 -10.33
CA THR A 45 4.05 -4.64 -8.99
C THR A 45 2.78 -4.62 -8.16
N ILE A 46 2.36 -5.78 -7.69
CA ILE A 46 1.20 -5.95 -6.81
C ILE A 46 1.71 -6.17 -5.39
N VAL A 47 1.29 -5.30 -4.48
CA VAL A 47 1.59 -5.42 -3.04
C VAL A 47 0.31 -5.76 -2.31
N VAL A 48 0.37 -6.81 -1.49
CA VAL A 48 -0.69 -7.17 -0.55
C VAL A 48 -0.24 -6.71 0.82
N THR A 49 -1.00 -5.81 1.43
CA THR A 49 -0.70 -5.31 2.77
C THR A 49 -1.33 -6.21 3.84
N GLU A 50 -0.80 -6.14 5.06
CA GLU A 50 -1.60 -6.50 6.23
C GLU A 50 -2.61 -5.38 6.55
N GLU A 51 -3.17 -5.38 7.75
CA GLU A 51 -4.16 -4.38 8.18
C GLU A 51 -3.56 -2.98 8.29
N ILE A 52 -3.93 -2.11 7.35
CA ILE A 52 -3.57 -0.69 7.35
C ILE A 52 -4.79 0.21 7.45
N SER A 53 -4.59 1.42 7.97
CA SER A 53 -5.68 2.38 8.04
C SER A 53 -5.91 3.14 6.73
N CYS A 54 -7.10 3.73 6.61
CA CYS A 54 -7.39 4.64 5.50
C CYS A 54 -6.40 5.81 5.42
N ARG A 55 -5.85 6.27 6.55
CA ARG A 55 -4.89 7.36 6.57
C ARG A 55 -3.57 6.95 5.92
N GLN A 56 -3.03 5.79 6.29
CA GLN A 56 -1.82 5.25 5.67
C GLN A 56 -1.99 5.05 4.16
N LEU A 57 -3.16 4.59 3.74
CA LEU A 57 -3.48 4.44 2.31
C LEU A 57 -3.54 5.80 1.58
N GLN A 58 -4.07 6.84 2.22
CA GLN A 58 -4.10 8.20 1.67
C GLN A 58 -2.70 8.81 1.57
N ASP A 59 -1.89 8.65 2.62
CA ASP A 59 -0.51 9.14 2.65
C ASP A 59 0.33 8.47 1.55
N LEU A 60 0.13 7.16 1.32
CA LEU A 60 0.73 6.44 0.20
C LEU A 60 0.30 7.02 -1.15
N ALA A 61 -1.00 7.22 -1.37
CA ALA A 61 -1.51 7.77 -2.63
C ALA A 61 -1.05 9.21 -2.92
N ILE A 62 -0.64 9.96 -1.90
CA ILE A 62 -0.07 11.31 -2.04
C ILE A 62 1.43 11.25 -2.38
N GLN A 63 2.17 10.35 -1.73
CA GLN A 63 3.62 10.25 -1.88
C GLN A 63 4.03 9.46 -3.12
N ASP A 64 3.21 8.50 -3.54
CA ASP A 64 3.48 7.61 -4.67
C ASP A 64 2.65 8.00 -5.90
N LYS A 65 3.34 8.46 -6.95
CA LYS A 65 2.70 8.78 -8.25
C LYS A 65 2.47 7.55 -9.14
N TYR A 66 3.05 6.41 -8.79
CA TYR A 66 3.01 5.14 -9.51
C TYR A 66 1.92 4.20 -8.97
N LEU A 67 1.35 4.47 -7.79
CA LEU A 67 0.16 3.79 -7.29
C LEU A 67 -1.01 4.02 -8.26
N ARG A 68 -1.44 2.95 -8.92
CA ARG A 68 -2.53 2.98 -9.91
C ARG A 68 -3.88 2.58 -9.34
N ALA A 69 -3.89 1.66 -8.39
CA ALA A 69 -5.13 1.21 -7.79
C ALA A 69 -4.91 0.67 -6.37
N SER A 70 -5.93 0.83 -5.55
CA SER A 70 -6.04 0.20 -4.24
C SER A 70 -7.41 -0.47 -4.09
N TYR A 71 -7.41 -1.72 -3.63
CA TYR A 71 -8.62 -2.51 -3.41
C TYR A 71 -8.61 -3.11 -2.02
N LYS A 72 -9.65 -2.82 -1.24
CA LYS A 72 -9.85 -3.40 0.08
C LYS A 72 -10.12 -4.90 -0.03
N ILE A 73 -9.44 -5.69 0.81
CA ILE A 73 -9.67 -7.12 0.98
C ILE A 73 -10.67 -7.30 2.14
N LEU A 74 -11.73 -8.08 1.90
CA LEU A 74 -12.78 -8.40 2.87
C LEU A 74 -12.50 -9.70 3.60
#